data_AF-A0A075LQZ1-F1
#
_entry.id   AF-A0A075LQZ1-F1
#
_cell.length_a   1.000
_cell.length_b   1.000
_cell.length_c   1.000
_cell.angle_alpha   90.00
_cell.angle_beta   90.00
_cell.angle_gamma   90.00
#
_symmetry.space_group_name_H-M   'P 1'
#
loop_
_entity.id
_entity.type
_entity.pdbx_description
1 polymer ?
#
loop_
_entity_poly.entity_id
_entity_poly.type
_entity_poly.pdbx_seq_one_letter_code
_entity_poly.pdbx_strand_id
1 'polypeptide(L)'
;MTFVPGSIIIPRKHAKEKPRKIERKKEKRLVYVLIKVKENQFISEKAKEVEAVFRGRTFSRLTNVDEFSLLSHIKNMLSKHWRIYVVELDDGTSRWFYIVPSEERIRFERKDKLIVFLPKNEDALEEIVQRIVNKGVKQKSRVQKILEVFQGVLGIAGGFLVYRYREDILRISNVITMIFALILLIQGLKKGYKEREYEID
;
A
#
# COMPACT_ATOMS: atom_id res chain seq x y z
N MET A 1 8.44 -74.92 -37.45
CA MET A 1 9.24 -73.82 -36.88
C MET A 1 8.34 -72.61 -36.76
N THR A 2 7.89 -72.30 -35.54
CA THR A 2 6.94 -71.22 -35.25
C THR A 2 7.70 -69.94 -34.93
N PHE A 3 7.43 -68.90 -35.72
CA PHE A 3 8.03 -67.58 -35.60
C PHE A 3 7.48 -66.87 -34.36
N VAL A 4 8.35 -66.54 -33.39
CA VAL A 4 7.98 -65.75 -32.20
C VAL A 4 8.39 -64.30 -32.48
N PRO A 5 7.46 -63.35 -32.67
CA PRO A 5 7.83 -61.97 -32.93
C PRO A 5 8.31 -61.32 -31.63
N GLY A 6 9.51 -60.73 -31.68
CA GLY A 6 10.12 -60.02 -30.56
C GLY A 6 9.31 -58.79 -30.14
N SER A 7 9.35 -58.46 -28.86
CA SER A 7 8.62 -57.34 -28.25
C SER A 7 9.09 -55.99 -28.82
N ILE A 8 8.15 -55.25 -29.40
CA ILE A 8 8.34 -53.88 -29.87
C ILE A 8 8.47 -52.96 -28.64
N ILE A 9 9.65 -52.39 -28.44
CA ILE A 9 9.89 -51.37 -27.40
C ILE A 9 9.29 -50.06 -27.91
N ILE A 10 8.09 -49.72 -27.46
CA ILE A 10 7.46 -48.42 -27.72
C ILE A 10 8.13 -47.40 -26.78
N PRO A 11 8.85 -46.39 -27.29
CA PRO A 11 9.42 -45.37 -26.42
C PRO A 11 8.29 -44.63 -25.70
N ARG A 12 8.27 -44.71 -24.36
CA ARG A 12 7.40 -43.89 -23.52
C ARG A 12 7.68 -42.43 -23.88
N LYS A 13 6.70 -41.75 -24.49
CA LYS A 13 6.70 -40.29 -24.60
C LYS A 13 6.97 -39.73 -23.20
N HIS A 14 8.14 -39.11 -23.03
CA HIS A 14 8.43 -38.33 -21.84
C HIS A 14 7.28 -37.35 -21.65
N ALA A 15 6.55 -37.51 -20.55
CA ALA A 15 5.54 -36.55 -20.15
C ALA A 15 6.24 -35.19 -20.09
N LYS A 16 5.83 -34.27 -20.98
CA LYS A 16 6.24 -32.87 -20.92
C LYS A 16 6.01 -32.41 -19.49
N GLU A 17 7.09 -32.12 -18.76
CA GLU A 17 7.01 -31.48 -17.46
C GLU A 17 6.09 -30.27 -17.63
N LYS A 18 5.00 -30.26 -16.86
CA LYS A 18 4.13 -29.07 -16.78
C LYS A 18 5.04 -27.91 -16.39
N PRO A 19 5.07 -26.80 -17.15
CA PRO A 19 5.89 -25.66 -16.78
C PRO A 19 5.56 -25.29 -15.34
N ARG A 20 6.58 -25.25 -14.48
CA ARG A 20 6.46 -24.80 -13.08
C ARG A 20 5.67 -23.50 -13.12
N LYS A 21 4.48 -23.47 -12.50
CA LYS A 21 3.72 -22.23 -12.35
C LYS A 21 4.65 -21.23 -11.69
N ILE A 22 5.09 -20.23 -12.45
CA ILE A 22 5.77 -19.07 -11.89
C ILE A 22 4.80 -18.49 -10.87
N GLU A 23 5.10 -18.63 -9.58
CA GLU A 23 4.34 -17.98 -8.53
C GLU A 23 4.32 -16.49 -8.85
N ARG A 24 3.16 -15.98 -9.27
CA ARG A 24 2.97 -14.54 -9.43
C ARG A 24 3.25 -13.94 -8.06
N LYS A 25 4.34 -13.15 -7.95
CA LYS A 25 4.66 -12.40 -6.73
C LYS A 25 3.39 -11.67 -6.29
N LYS A 26 2.79 -12.13 -5.19
CA LYS A 26 1.62 -11.47 -4.60
C LYS A 26 2.07 -10.05 -4.25
N GLU A 27 1.36 -9.04 -4.75
CA GLU A 27 1.68 -7.64 -4.43
C GLU A 27 1.69 -7.44 -2.91
N LYS A 28 2.71 -6.74 -2.40
CA LYS A 28 2.81 -6.43 -0.97
C LYS A 28 1.64 -5.54 -0.54
N ARG A 29 1.03 -5.85 0.60
CA ARG A 29 -0.12 -5.12 1.16
C ARG A 29 0.13 -4.79 2.63
N LEU A 30 0.00 -3.52 2.97
CA LEU A 30 0.00 -3.04 4.34
C LEU A 30 -1.41 -2.55 4.66
N VAL A 31 -2.09 -3.23 5.58
CA VAL A 31 -3.42 -2.84 6.04
C VAL A 31 -3.29 -2.09 7.35
N TYR A 32 -3.55 -0.79 7.31
CA TYR A 32 -3.60 0.03 8.50
C TYR A 32 -5.02 0.03 9.08
N VAL A 33 -5.13 -0.18 10.39
CA VAL A 33 -6.39 -0.13 11.13
C VAL A 33 -6.21 0.78 12.33
N LEU A 34 -7.03 1.81 12.46
CA LEU A 34 -7.09 2.66 13.64
C LEU A 34 -8.29 2.26 14.49
N ILE A 35 -8.07 2.11 15.79
CA ILE A 35 -9.10 1.89 16.80
C ILE A 35 -8.86 2.90 17.92
N LYS A 36 -9.77 3.87 18.04
CA LYS A 36 -9.74 4.83 19.12
C LYS A 36 -10.33 4.22 20.38
N VAL A 37 -9.59 4.33 21.47
CA VAL A 37 -10.06 3.94 22.78
C VAL A 37 -10.97 5.06 23.30
N LYS A 38 -12.10 4.69 23.90
CA LYS A 38 -13.02 5.67 24.50
C LYS A 38 -12.39 6.25 25.76
N GLU A 39 -12.70 7.49 26.09
CA GLU A 39 -12.15 8.22 27.26
C GLU A 39 -12.35 7.48 28.60
N ASN A 40 -13.37 6.63 28.70
CA ASN A 40 -13.69 5.87 29.92
C ASN A 40 -13.13 4.43 29.92
N GLN A 41 -12.33 4.04 28.93
CA GLN A 41 -11.80 2.69 28.80
C GLN A 41 -10.27 2.71 28.83
N PHE A 42 -9.66 1.79 29.58
CA PHE A 42 -8.20 1.66 29.55
C PHE A 42 -7.72 1.05 28.23
N ILE A 43 -6.64 1.60 27.66
CA ILE A 43 -6.02 1.05 26.45
C ILE A 43 -5.62 -0.43 26.61
N SER A 44 -5.28 -0.85 27.83
CA SER A 44 -4.93 -2.24 28.16
C SER A 44 -6.11 -3.21 28.06
N GLU A 45 -7.33 -2.76 28.36
CA GLU A 45 -8.55 -3.57 28.17
C GLU A 45 -8.85 -3.71 26.69
N LYS A 46 -8.74 -2.60 25.94
CA LYS A 46 -8.95 -2.63 24.50
C LYS A 46 -7.89 -3.46 23.78
N ALA A 47 -6.65 -3.42 24.27
CA ALA A 47 -5.55 -4.27 23.83
C ALA A 47 -5.89 -5.76 23.96
N LYS A 48 -6.46 -6.19 25.10
CA LYS A 48 -6.88 -7.60 25.28
C LYS A 48 -7.96 -8.01 24.28
N GLU A 49 -8.93 -7.14 24.00
CA GLU A 49 -9.95 -7.41 22.98
C GLU A 49 -9.32 -7.59 21.59
N VAL A 50 -8.38 -6.72 21.23
CA VAL A 50 -7.69 -6.78 19.93
C VAL A 50 -6.77 -8.00 19.83
N GLU A 51 -6.01 -8.29 20.89
CA GLU A 51 -5.18 -9.49 20.97
C GLU A 51 -6.01 -10.78 20.89
N ALA A 52 -7.26 -10.78 21.39
CA ALA A 52 -8.17 -11.90 21.22
C ALA A 52 -8.56 -12.15 19.74
N VAL A 53 -8.67 -11.10 18.92
CA VAL A 53 -8.88 -11.21 17.46
C VAL A 53 -7.67 -11.85 16.76
N PHE A 54 -6.49 -11.76 17.37
CA PHE A 54 -5.25 -12.35 16.86
C PHE A 54 -4.99 -13.77 17.39
N ARG A 55 -5.91 -14.39 18.13
CA ARG A 55 -5.70 -15.76 18.67
C ARG A 55 -5.22 -16.72 17.59
N GLY A 56 -4.10 -17.39 17.87
CA GLY A 56 -3.44 -18.32 16.93
C GLY A 56 -2.52 -17.67 15.90
N ARG A 57 -2.33 -16.35 15.94
CA ARG A 57 -1.39 -15.61 15.07
C ARG A 57 -0.26 -15.02 15.89
N THR A 58 0.93 -14.94 15.28
CA THR A 58 2.05 -14.18 15.83
C THR A 58 1.79 -12.70 15.63
N PHE A 59 2.16 -11.87 16.60
CA PHE A 59 2.10 -10.42 16.47
C PHE A 59 3.27 -9.78 17.23
N SER A 60 3.68 -8.60 16.78
CA SER A 60 4.60 -7.74 17.50
C SER A 60 3.84 -6.54 18.06
N ARG A 61 3.96 -6.29 19.36
CA ARG A 61 3.39 -5.11 20.02
C ARG A 61 4.48 -4.08 20.27
N LEU A 62 4.25 -2.84 19.87
CA LEU A 62 5.13 -1.71 20.04
C LEU A 62 4.35 -0.58 20.73
N THR A 63 4.86 -0.05 21.82
CA THR A 63 4.19 1.00 22.62
C THR A 63 4.93 2.32 22.49
N ASN A 64 4.23 3.41 22.16
CA ASN A 64 4.78 4.76 22.01
C ASN A 64 6.06 4.79 21.16
N VAL A 65 6.03 4.06 20.05
CA VAL A 65 7.21 3.81 19.24
C VAL A 65 7.49 4.97 18.28
N ASP A 66 8.77 5.25 18.05
CA ASP A 66 9.22 6.22 17.06
C ASP A 66 9.07 5.71 15.62
N GLU A 67 9.15 6.63 14.66
CA GLU A 67 8.96 6.36 13.23
C GLU A 67 9.95 5.31 12.70
N PHE A 68 11.22 5.41 13.10
CA PHE A 68 12.28 4.54 12.59
C PHE A 68 12.09 3.10 13.08
N SER A 69 11.76 2.93 14.35
CA SER A 69 11.45 1.61 14.93
C SER A 69 10.21 1.00 14.28
N LEU A 70 9.12 1.76 14.09
CA LEU A 70 7.92 1.24 13.42
C LEU A 70 8.22 0.80 11.99
N LEU A 71 8.95 1.63 11.24
CA LEU A 71 9.35 1.35 9.86
C LEU A 71 10.20 0.08 9.77
N SER A 72 11.19 -0.07 10.65
CA SER A 72 12.10 -1.22 10.66
C SER A 72 11.35 -2.52 10.89
N HIS A 73 10.42 -2.53 11.86
CA HIS A 73 9.58 -3.69 12.11
C HIS A 73 8.69 -4.02 10.91
N ILE A 74 8.04 -3.02 10.31
CA ILE A 74 7.20 -3.19 9.13
C ILE A 74 8.00 -3.70 7.93
N LYS A 75 9.19 -3.15 7.65
CA LYS A 75 10.11 -3.60 6.58
C LYS A 75 10.47 -5.07 6.75
N ASN A 76 10.88 -5.48 7.96
CA ASN A 76 11.23 -6.86 8.27
C ASN A 76 10.02 -7.81 8.15
N MET A 77 8.82 -7.35 8.51
CA MET A 77 7.59 -8.15 8.36
C MET A 77 7.16 -8.30 6.90
N LEU A 78 7.20 -7.22 6.12
CA LEU A 78 6.85 -7.21 4.68
C LEU A 78 7.89 -7.89 3.78
N SER A 79 9.11 -8.13 4.26
CA SER A 79 10.09 -8.93 3.51
C SER A 79 9.73 -10.42 3.54
N LYS A 80 9.08 -10.88 4.61
CA LYS A 80 8.69 -12.27 4.85
C LYS A 80 7.24 -12.57 4.47
N HIS A 81 6.36 -11.58 4.58
CA HIS A 81 4.93 -11.74 4.33
C HIS A 81 4.43 -10.75 3.29
N TRP A 82 3.60 -11.22 2.37
CA TRP A 82 3.01 -10.38 1.33
C TRP A 82 1.88 -9.49 1.88
N ARG A 83 1.31 -9.79 3.05
CA ARG A 83 0.28 -8.99 3.70
C ARG A 83 0.55 -8.87 5.19
N ILE A 84 0.53 -7.63 5.68
CA ILE A 84 0.64 -7.31 7.10
C ILE A 84 -0.50 -6.39 7.52
N TYR A 85 -0.90 -6.49 8.78
CA TYR A 85 -1.80 -5.56 9.44
C TYR A 85 -1.02 -4.73 10.45
N VAL A 86 -1.17 -3.42 10.38
CA VAL A 86 -0.67 -2.46 11.35
C VAL A 86 -1.90 -1.89 12.06
N VAL A 87 -2.16 -2.37 13.28
CA VAL A 87 -3.30 -1.94 14.09
C VAL A 87 -2.82 -0.96 15.14
N GLU A 88 -3.37 0.24 15.10
CA GLU A 88 -3.09 1.31 16.05
C GLU A 88 -4.25 1.42 17.05
N LEU A 89 -3.91 1.33 18.34
CA LEU A 89 -4.77 1.75 19.44
C LEU A 89 -4.32 3.14 19.89
N ASP A 90 -5.26 4.07 19.95
CA ASP A 90 -5.01 5.45 20.35
C ASP A 90 -6.04 5.87 21.39
N ASP A 91 -5.59 6.16 22.62
CA ASP A 91 -6.43 6.71 23.71
C ASP A 91 -6.25 8.23 23.88
N GLY A 92 -5.52 8.89 22.97
CA GLY A 92 -5.20 10.31 23.02
C GLY A 92 -3.95 10.65 23.86
N THR A 93 -3.48 9.74 24.72
CA THR A 93 -2.28 9.92 25.56
C THR A 93 -1.16 8.94 25.19
N SER A 94 -1.52 7.70 24.87
CA SER A 94 -0.66 6.59 24.52
C SER A 94 -1.11 5.96 23.20
N ARG A 95 -0.12 5.53 22.41
CA ARG A 95 -0.33 4.89 21.11
C ARG A 95 0.33 3.53 21.08
N TRP A 96 -0.46 2.48 20.88
CA TRP A 96 0.03 1.11 20.81
C TRP A 96 -0.15 0.59 19.39
N PHE A 97 0.92 0.04 18.83
CA PHE A 97 0.94 -0.53 17.49
C PHE A 97 1.09 -2.04 17.56
N TYR A 98 0.25 -2.73 16.82
CA TYR A 98 0.32 -4.17 16.62
C TYR A 98 0.64 -4.46 15.16
N ILE A 99 1.68 -5.24 14.91
CA ILE A 99 2.05 -5.68 13.57
C ILE A 99 1.78 -7.18 13.48
N VAL A 100 0.86 -7.55 12.58
CA VAL A 100 0.36 -8.92 12.45
C VAL A 100 0.50 -9.40 11.00
N PRO A 101 1.31 -10.44 10.72
CA PRO A 101 1.25 -11.14 9.44
C PRO A 101 -0.09 -11.87 9.32
N SER A 102 -0.79 -11.69 8.21
CA SER A 102 -1.99 -12.49 7.94
C SER A 102 -2.22 -12.60 6.45
N GLU A 103 -2.25 -13.83 5.93
CA GLU A 103 -2.66 -14.08 4.55
C GLU A 103 -4.17 -13.85 4.36
N GLU A 104 -4.94 -14.19 5.39
CA GLU A 104 -6.39 -14.02 5.42
C GLU A 104 -6.80 -12.62 5.85
N ARG A 105 -8.03 -12.23 5.50
CA ARG A 105 -8.58 -10.94 5.91
C ARG A 105 -9.00 -11.01 7.37
N ILE A 106 -8.36 -10.22 8.22
CA ILE A 106 -8.81 -10.03 9.61
C ILE A 106 -10.05 -9.13 9.59
N ARG A 107 -11.15 -9.60 10.19
CA ARG A 107 -12.35 -8.79 10.40
C ARG A 107 -12.26 -8.16 11.79
N PHE A 108 -12.32 -6.83 11.83
CA PHE A 108 -12.45 -6.07 13.06
C PHE A 108 -13.88 -5.55 13.15
N GLU A 109 -14.59 -5.93 14.22
CA GLU A 109 -15.97 -5.52 14.48
C GLU A 109 -16.06 -4.03 14.82
N ARG A 110 -15.11 -3.52 15.61
CA ARG A 110 -14.97 -2.10 15.92
C ARG A 110 -13.64 -1.57 15.41
N LYS A 111 -13.72 -0.64 14.46
CA LYS A 111 -12.59 0.09 13.88
C LYS A 111 -13.06 1.50 13.55
N ASP A 112 -12.20 2.49 13.70
CA ASP A 112 -12.48 3.87 13.32
C ASP A 112 -12.01 4.13 11.89
N LYS A 113 -10.93 3.45 11.49
CA LYS A 113 -10.34 3.64 10.17
C LYS A 113 -9.72 2.35 9.64
N LEU A 114 -9.88 2.09 8.34
CA LEU A 114 -9.18 1.01 7.64
C LEU A 114 -8.67 1.49 6.29
N ILE A 115 -7.35 1.45 6.11
CA ILE A 115 -6.70 1.78 4.85
C ILE A 115 -5.82 0.64 4.39
N VAL A 116 -5.95 0.28 3.13
CA VAL A 116 -5.05 -0.66 2.48
C VAL A 116 -4.07 0.10 1.61
N PHE A 117 -2.80 0.01 1.97
CA PHE A 117 -1.68 0.53 1.20
C PHE A 117 -1.03 -0.59 0.39
N LEU A 118 -0.72 -0.30 -0.87
CA LEU A 118 0.08 -1.15 -1.74
C LEU A 118 1.39 -0.42 -2.06
N PRO A 119 2.44 -0.61 -1.24
CA PRO A 119 3.74 0.00 -1.49
C PRO A 119 4.39 -0.64 -2.73
N LYS A 120 4.85 0.19 -3.68
CA LYS A 120 5.61 -0.29 -4.84
C LYS A 120 7.11 -0.32 -4.58
N ASN A 121 7.61 0.65 -3.80
CA ASN A 121 9.03 0.84 -3.48
C ASN A 121 9.24 1.02 -1.96
N GLU A 122 10.50 1.00 -1.52
CA GLU A 122 10.84 1.23 -0.11
C GLU A 122 10.55 2.65 0.35
N ASP A 123 10.89 3.67 -0.44
CA ASP A 123 10.58 5.08 -0.12
C ASP A 123 9.07 5.29 0.11
N ALA A 124 8.25 4.57 -0.65
CA ALA A 124 6.80 4.62 -0.51
C ALA A 124 6.34 4.05 0.84
N LEU A 125 7.07 3.08 1.40
CA LEU A 125 6.80 2.52 2.72
C LEU A 125 7.16 3.52 3.82
N GLU A 126 8.26 4.25 3.67
CA GLU A 126 8.68 5.31 4.60
C GLU A 126 7.61 6.40 4.67
N GLU A 127 7.13 6.88 3.52
CA GLU A 127 6.03 7.85 3.47
C GLU A 127 4.73 7.33 4.13
N ILE A 128 4.42 6.04 3.99
CA ILE A 128 3.24 5.44 4.62
C ILE A 128 3.41 5.45 6.14
N VAL A 129 4.57 5.02 6.65
CA VAL A 129 4.84 4.97 8.10
C VAL A 129 4.87 6.36 8.70
N GLN A 130 5.55 7.31 8.05
CA GLN A 130 5.56 8.71 8.44
C GLN A 130 4.14 9.29 8.55
N ARG A 131 3.24 8.88 7.64
CA ARG A 131 1.84 9.31 7.66
C ARG A 131 1.02 8.65 8.78
N ILE A 132 1.32 7.40 9.12
CA ILE A 132 0.71 6.71 10.26
C ILE A 132 1.13 7.40 11.56
N VAL A 133 2.43 7.63 11.76
CA VAL A 133 2.98 8.24 12.98
C VAL A 133 2.55 9.70 13.14
N ASN A 134 2.69 10.55 12.13
CA ASN A 134 2.51 11.99 12.32
C ASN A 134 1.05 12.47 12.33
N LYS A 135 0.06 11.69 11.84
CA LYS A 135 -1.28 12.24 11.54
C LYS A 135 -2.49 11.36 11.82
N GLY A 136 -2.35 10.15 12.38
CA GLY A 136 -3.48 9.22 12.53
C GLY A 136 -4.26 9.04 11.22
N VAL A 137 -3.53 9.10 10.10
CA VAL A 137 -4.01 9.03 8.71
C VAL A 137 -5.20 9.96 8.36
N LYS A 138 -5.42 11.08 9.07
CA LYS A 138 -6.59 11.96 8.83
C LYS A 138 -6.50 12.93 7.65
N GLN A 139 -5.32 13.16 7.05
CA GLN A 139 -5.16 14.17 5.99
C GLN A 139 -4.34 13.66 4.81
N LYS A 140 -4.83 13.92 3.58
CA LYS A 140 -3.97 14.01 2.38
C LYS A 140 -2.76 14.89 2.73
N SER A 141 -1.55 14.47 2.38
CA SER A 141 -0.33 15.24 2.67
C SER A 141 -0.52 16.68 2.15
N ARG A 142 -0.07 17.71 2.91
CA ARG A 142 -0.13 19.11 2.45
C ARG A 142 0.51 19.26 1.07
N VAL A 143 1.57 18.49 0.84
CA VAL A 143 2.26 18.35 -0.46
C VAL A 143 1.30 17.89 -1.56
N GLN A 144 0.42 16.93 -1.30
CA GLN A 144 -0.55 16.43 -2.27
C GLN A 144 -1.64 17.47 -2.61
N LYS A 145 -2.11 18.24 -1.61
CA LYS A 145 -3.00 19.38 -1.86
C LYS A 145 -2.31 20.46 -2.69
N ILE A 146 -1.05 20.78 -2.37
CA ILE A 146 -0.25 21.76 -3.12
C ILE A 146 -0.03 21.27 -4.56
N LEU A 147 0.31 20.00 -4.77
CA LEU A 147 0.46 19.40 -6.10
C LEU A 147 -0.86 19.43 -6.89
N GLU A 148 -2.00 19.11 -6.27
CA GLU A 148 -3.33 19.18 -6.90
C GLU A 148 -3.68 20.63 -7.29
N VAL A 149 -3.44 21.59 -6.40
CA VAL A 149 -3.65 23.03 -6.69
C VAL A 149 -2.72 23.50 -7.81
N PHE A 150 -1.43 23.11 -7.77
CA PHE A 150 -0.45 23.49 -8.79
C PHE A 150 -0.81 22.90 -10.17
N GLN A 151 -1.33 21.66 -10.23
CA GLN A 151 -1.89 21.09 -11.46
C GLN A 151 -3.08 21.90 -11.97
N GLY A 152 -3.97 22.34 -11.08
CA GLY A 152 -5.10 23.20 -11.43
C GLY A 152 -4.66 24.55 -12.00
N VAL A 153 -3.70 25.22 -11.35
CA VAL A 153 -3.14 26.50 -11.82
C VAL A 153 -2.43 26.34 -13.16
N LEU A 154 -1.64 25.28 -13.36
CA LEU A 154 -1.00 24.99 -14.64
C LEU A 154 -2.01 24.76 -15.77
N GLY A 155 -3.13 24.09 -15.48
CA GLY A 155 -4.21 23.91 -16.46
C GLY A 155 -4.86 25.23 -16.88
N ILE A 156 -5.16 26.11 -15.91
CA ILE A 156 -5.79 27.41 -16.17
C ILE A 156 -4.82 28.35 -16.91
N ALA A 157 -3.58 28.47 -16.42
CA ALA A 157 -2.55 29.29 -17.05
C ALA A 157 -2.22 28.78 -18.46
N GLY A 158 -2.19 27.46 -18.62
CA GLY A 158 -1.99 26.81 -19.91
C GLY A 158 -3.10 27.13 -20.91
N GLY A 159 -4.36 26.99 -20.50
CA GLY A 159 -5.50 27.37 -21.34
C GLY A 159 -5.48 28.85 -21.73
N PHE A 160 -5.11 29.73 -20.80
CA PHE A 160 -4.98 31.17 -21.07
C PHE A 160 -3.86 31.48 -22.08
N LEU A 161 -2.70 30.83 -21.95
CA LEU A 161 -1.58 31.02 -22.87
C LEU A 161 -1.91 30.49 -24.27
N VAL A 162 -2.56 29.32 -24.38
CA VAL A 162 -3.03 28.78 -25.66
C VAL A 162 -4.03 29.73 -26.32
N TYR A 163 -4.97 30.30 -25.56
CA TYR A 163 -5.91 31.31 -26.06
C TYR A 163 -5.20 32.59 -26.53
N ARG A 164 -4.22 33.08 -25.77
CA ARG A 164 -3.46 34.31 -26.09
C ARG A 164 -2.56 34.16 -27.32
N TYR A 165 -2.02 32.97 -27.55
CA TYR A 165 -1.12 32.69 -28.68
C TYR A 165 -1.80 31.94 -29.83
N ARG A 166 -3.14 32.00 -29.93
CA ARG A 166 -3.94 31.23 -30.91
C ARG A 166 -3.52 31.40 -32.38
N GLU A 167 -2.84 32.50 -32.72
CA GLU A 167 -2.42 32.84 -34.09
C GLU A 167 -0.99 32.34 -34.40
N ASP A 168 -0.25 31.87 -33.39
CA ASP A 168 1.13 31.37 -33.53
C ASP A 168 1.21 29.90 -33.07
N ILE A 169 0.95 29.00 -34.03
CA ILE A 169 0.85 27.54 -33.82
C ILE A 169 2.14 26.97 -33.19
N LEU A 170 3.31 27.51 -33.55
CA LEU A 170 4.60 27.05 -33.00
C LEU A 170 4.73 27.40 -31.51
N ARG A 171 4.27 28.60 -31.11
CA ARG A 171 4.24 28.98 -29.68
C ARG A 171 3.23 28.15 -28.90
N ILE A 172 2.06 27.87 -29.48
CA ILE A 172 1.06 26.99 -28.86
C ILE A 172 1.65 25.60 -28.60
N SER A 173 2.31 25.01 -29.60
CA SER A 173 2.93 23.69 -29.48
C SER A 173 3.94 23.65 -28.34
N ASN A 174 4.85 24.64 -28.26
CA ASN A 174 5.85 24.70 -27.19
C ASN A 174 5.23 24.86 -25.80
N VAL A 175 4.20 25.70 -25.67
CA VAL A 175 3.47 25.90 -24.41
C VAL A 175 2.80 24.60 -23.97
N ILE A 176 2.10 23.91 -24.87
CA ILE A 176 1.44 22.63 -24.58
C ILE A 176 2.47 21.57 -24.19
N THR A 177 3.57 21.43 -24.93
CA THR A 177 4.64 20.46 -24.61
C THR A 177 5.26 20.72 -23.24
N MET A 178 5.51 21.99 -22.89
CA MET A 178 6.03 22.37 -21.58
C MET A 178 5.05 22.02 -20.45
N ILE A 179 3.76 22.31 -20.62
CA ILE A 179 2.72 21.95 -19.64
C ILE A 179 2.63 20.44 -19.47
N PHE A 180 2.64 19.68 -20.57
CA PHE A 180 2.66 18.23 -20.50
C PHE A 180 3.90 17.68 -19.80
N ALA A 181 5.08 18.24 -20.07
CA ALA A 181 6.32 17.85 -19.39
C ALA A 181 6.26 18.14 -17.88
N LEU A 182 5.72 19.30 -17.48
CA LEU A 182 5.50 19.65 -16.08
C LEU A 182 4.47 18.75 -15.41
N ILE A 183 3.36 18.43 -16.10
CA ILE A 183 2.37 17.48 -15.58
C ILE A 183 2.99 16.09 -15.41
N LEU A 184 3.80 15.61 -16.35
CA LEU A 184 4.50 14.33 -16.25
C LEU A 184 5.52 14.33 -15.10
N LEU A 185 6.28 15.41 -14.91
CA LEU A 185 7.17 15.59 -13.75
C LEU A 185 6.38 15.53 -12.44
N ILE A 186 5.29 16.27 -12.35
CA ILE A 186 4.40 16.28 -11.17
C ILE A 186 3.75 14.90 -10.94
N GLN A 187 3.40 14.19 -12.02
CA GLN A 187 2.88 12.82 -11.94
C GLN A 187 3.97 11.83 -11.53
N GLY A 188 5.23 12.03 -11.92
CA GLY A 188 6.38 11.27 -11.43
C GLY A 188 6.60 11.46 -9.93
N LEU A 189 6.26 12.64 -9.41
CA LEU A 189 6.23 12.94 -7.97
C LEU A 189 4.98 12.42 -7.26
N LYS A 190 3.97 11.89 -7.96
CA LYS A 190 2.80 11.28 -7.30
C LYS A 190 3.21 9.93 -6.69
N LYS A 191 3.05 9.83 -5.36
CA LYS A 191 3.18 8.66 -4.47
C LYS A 191 3.53 7.33 -5.15
N GLY A 192 4.66 6.74 -4.74
CA GLY A 192 5.05 5.37 -5.08
C GLY A 192 4.16 4.25 -4.51
N TYR A 193 2.96 4.57 -4.00
CA TYR A 193 2.01 3.59 -3.47
C TYR A 193 0.58 3.86 -3.93
N LYS A 194 -0.21 2.79 -4.04
CA LYS A 194 -1.67 2.90 -4.20
C LYS A 194 -2.33 2.86 -2.83
N GLU A 195 -3.32 3.71 -2.62
CA GLU A 195 -4.11 3.79 -1.39
C GLU A 195 -5.56 3.41 -1.71
N ARG A 196 -6.13 2.51 -0.92
CA ARG A 196 -7.57 2.20 -0.93
C ARG A 196 -8.09 2.38 0.48
N GLU A 197 -8.73 3.51 0.70
CA GLU A 197 -9.47 3.79 1.92
C GLU A 197 -10.82 3.07 1.81
N TYR A 198 -11.12 2.23 2.80
CA TYR A 198 -12.44 1.64 2.94
C TYR A 198 -13.06 2.35 4.14
N GLU A 199 -13.83 3.40 3.87
CA GLU A 199 -14.75 3.97 4.85
C GLU A 199 -15.80 2.90 5.21
N ILE A 200 -16.26 2.95 6.45
CA ILE A 200 -17.10 1.92 7.06
C ILE A 200 -18.55 2.12 6.62
N ASP A 201 -19.14 1.06 6.07
CA ASP A 201 -20.56 0.72 6.24
C ASP A 201 -20.80 0.22 7.67
#